data_AF-A0AAJ6P899-F1
#
_entry.id   AF-A0AAJ6P899-F1
#
_cell.length_a   1.000
_cell.length_b   1.000
_cell.length_c   1.000
_cell.angle_alpha   90.00
_cell.angle_beta   90.00
_cell.angle_gamma   90.00
#
_symmetry.space_group_name_H-M   'P 1'
#
loop_
_entity.id
_entity.type
_entity.pdbx_description
1 polymer ?
#
loop_
_entity_poly.entity_id
_entity_poly.type
_entity_poly.pdbx_seq_one_letter_code
_entity_poly.pdbx_strand_id
1 'polypeptide(L)'
;MKTFYRISINKVTIEFNTSLGEGDWVSTVGGWRCDALLIPGAQLEALYYDGIKADTKSFTIESSIIRWSGSLKPKELLVRLSLTKDLPKLEEEKLQLEKDKLNLEKQKSSIETKWKVLTAIGAIVSSLLTLSTTYFVGQSKLATSLAPPRVHTYSSAMSIPENRCINSLTKSLENYGLQNVTTVNKGVYATKENYNIFVGCDTNTKAIFLVVSGPEDAEAKQIRENIKVLLPY
;
A
#
# COMPACT_ATOMS: atom_id res chain seq x y z
N MET A 1 18.34 -20.31 -18.74
CA MET A 1 17.29 -20.38 -19.78
C MET A 1 17.70 -19.44 -20.92
N LYS A 2 18.03 -19.98 -22.11
CA LYS A 2 18.27 -19.17 -23.32
C LYS A 2 17.07 -19.38 -24.23
N THR A 3 16.30 -18.34 -24.49
CA THR A 3 15.08 -18.42 -25.31
C THR A 3 15.35 -17.86 -26.70
N PHE A 4 14.99 -18.62 -27.74
CA PHE A 4 15.08 -18.20 -29.13
C PHE A 4 13.67 -18.10 -29.73
N TYR A 5 13.39 -17.03 -30.46
CA TYR A 5 12.08 -16.74 -31.05
C TYR A 5 12.18 -16.68 -32.57
N ARG A 6 11.26 -17.33 -33.30
CA ARG A 6 11.09 -17.21 -34.76
C ARG A 6 9.63 -16.86 -35.03
N ILE A 7 9.38 -15.72 -35.67
CA ILE A 7 8.02 -15.20 -35.92
C ILE A 7 7.63 -15.47 -37.38
N SER A 8 6.47 -16.08 -37.61
CA SER A 8 5.86 -16.30 -38.94
C SER A 8 4.46 -15.69 -38.95
N ILE A 9 4.08 -14.95 -40.00
CA ILE A 9 2.85 -14.11 -40.02
C ILE A 9 1.87 -14.64 -41.07
N ASN A 10 0.99 -15.58 -40.69
CA ASN A 10 -0.26 -15.92 -41.40
C ASN A 10 -1.11 -16.78 -40.44
N LYS A 11 -2.09 -16.14 -39.76
CA LYS A 11 -2.54 -16.47 -38.37
C LYS A 11 -1.36 -16.37 -37.40
N VAL A 12 -1.44 -15.47 -36.43
CA VAL A 12 -0.29 -15.16 -35.54
C VAL A 12 -0.16 -16.26 -34.48
N THR A 13 0.27 -17.43 -34.92
CA THR A 13 0.75 -18.49 -34.03
C THR A 13 2.19 -18.14 -33.68
N ILE A 14 2.44 -17.79 -32.41
CA ILE A 14 3.80 -17.56 -31.92
C ILE A 14 4.36 -18.91 -31.52
N GLU A 15 5.38 -19.36 -32.23
CA GLU A 15 6.13 -20.57 -31.90
C GLU A 15 7.43 -20.21 -31.19
N PHE A 16 7.72 -20.90 -30.09
CA PHE A 16 8.97 -20.69 -29.35
C PHE A 16 9.45 -21.99 -28.72
N ASN A 17 10.76 -22.05 -28.49
CA ASN A 17 11.41 -23.20 -27.89
C ASN A 17 11.92 -22.86 -26.50
N THR A 18 11.76 -23.79 -25.55
CA THR A 18 12.35 -23.71 -24.21
C THR A 18 13.15 -24.97 -23.94
N SER A 19 14.37 -24.82 -23.41
CA SER A 19 15.14 -25.96 -22.92
C SER A 19 14.90 -26.15 -21.42
N LEU A 20 14.74 -27.41 -21.01
CA LEU A 20 14.55 -27.83 -19.63
C LEU A 20 15.78 -28.65 -19.21
N GLY A 21 16.44 -28.21 -18.14
CA GLY A 21 17.67 -28.81 -17.61
C GLY A 21 17.46 -29.42 -16.22
N GLU A 22 18.47 -30.08 -15.66
CA GLU A 22 18.31 -30.89 -14.44
C GLU A 22 17.56 -30.22 -13.27
N GLY A 23 17.71 -28.90 -13.10
CA GLY A 23 16.98 -28.12 -12.08
C GLY A 23 15.47 -28.00 -12.28
N ASP A 24 14.98 -28.31 -13.47
CA ASP A 24 13.55 -28.32 -13.83
C ASP A 24 12.91 -29.70 -13.59
N TRP A 25 13.71 -30.73 -13.28
CA TRP A 25 13.21 -32.08 -12.99
C TRP A 25 12.61 -32.17 -11.59
N VAL A 26 11.38 -32.66 -11.52
CA VAL A 26 10.65 -32.90 -10.28
C VAL A 26 10.60 -34.41 -10.03
N SER A 27 11.49 -34.89 -9.16
CA SER A 27 11.70 -36.33 -8.90
C SER A 27 10.48 -37.02 -8.31
N THR A 28 9.66 -36.31 -7.54
CA THR A 28 8.46 -36.86 -6.89
C THR A 28 7.38 -37.29 -7.89
N VAL A 29 7.33 -36.64 -9.05
CA VAL A 29 6.33 -36.90 -10.10
C VAL A 29 6.94 -37.55 -11.34
N GLY A 30 8.27 -37.68 -11.40
CA GLY A 30 8.98 -38.22 -12.57
C GLY A 30 8.78 -37.37 -13.82
N GLY A 31 8.83 -36.04 -13.67
CA GLY A 31 8.52 -35.12 -14.76
C GLY A 31 9.33 -33.83 -14.74
N TRP A 32 9.23 -33.08 -15.82
CA TRP A 32 9.89 -31.80 -16.00
C TRP A 32 8.90 -30.67 -15.82
N ARG A 33 9.21 -29.71 -14.96
CA ARG A 33 8.44 -28.48 -14.81
C ARG A 33 8.73 -27.57 -16.00
N CYS A 34 7.68 -27.13 -16.68
CA CYS A 34 7.72 -26.23 -17.81
C CYS A 34 6.78 -25.05 -17.55
N ASP A 35 7.30 -23.98 -16.96
CA ASP A 35 6.49 -22.79 -16.61
C ASP A 35 5.91 -22.09 -17.85
N ALA A 36 6.48 -22.32 -19.03
CA ALA A 36 5.94 -21.83 -20.28
C ALA A 36 4.57 -22.43 -20.64
N LEU A 37 4.21 -23.60 -20.09
CA LEU A 37 2.86 -24.16 -20.20
C LEU A 37 1.82 -23.43 -19.32
N LEU A 38 2.26 -22.60 -18.36
CA LEU A 38 1.35 -21.75 -17.58
C LEU A 38 0.84 -20.53 -18.38
N ILE A 39 1.45 -20.24 -19.54
CA ILE A 39 1.02 -19.14 -20.39
C ILE A 39 -0.35 -19.49 -20.98
N PRO A 40 -1.40 -18.68 -20.74
CA PRO A 40 -2.73 -18.99 -21.25
C PRO A 40 -2.75 -19.07 -22.79
N GLY A 41 -3.20 -20.21 -23.30
CA GLY A 41 -3.25 -20.51 -24.73
C GLY A 41 -1.97 -21.17 -25.28
N ALA A 42 -0.98 -21.46 -24.44
CA ALA A 42 0.19 -22.22 -24.84
C ALA A 42 -0.18 -23.71 -25.02
N GLN A 43 0.28 -24.29 -26.11
CA GLN A 43 0.10 -25.69 -26.47
C GLN A 43 1.46 -26.32 -26.76
N LEU A 44 1.63 -27.58 -26.35
CA LEU A 44 2.82 -28.34 -26.70
C LEU A 44 2.71 -28.86 -28.14
N GLU A 45 3.63 -28.44 -29.00
CA GLU A 45 3.69 -28.94 -30.39
C GLU A 45 4.58 -30.17 -30.51
N ALA A 46 5.76 -30.10 -29.90
CA ALA A 46 6.75 -31.15 -29.99
C ALA A 46 7.71 -31.10 -28.79
N LEU A 47 8.22 -32.27 -28.44
CA LEU A 47 9.23 -32.44 -27.42
C LEU A 47 10.40 -33.18 -28.03
N TYR A 48 11.62 -32.74 -27.76
CA TYR A 48 12.83 -33.33 -28.28
C TYR A 48 13.78 -33.67 -27.13
N TYR A 49 14.45 -34.82 -27.22
CA TYR A 49 15.52 -35.22 -26.32
C TYR A 49 16.68 -35.73 -27.18
N ASP A 50 17.92 -35.31 -26.87
CA ASP A 50 19.11 -35.68 -27.65
C ASP A 50 18.95 -35.44 -29.18
N GLY A 51 18.19 -34.40 -29.56
CA GLY A 51 17.89 -34.05 -30.96
C GLY A 51 16.81 -34.91 -31.64
N ILE A 52 16.22 -35.88 -30.94
CA ILE A 52 15.18 -36.78 -31.46
C ILE A 52 13.82 -36.33 -30.94
N LYS A 53 12.81 -36.29 -31.81
CA LYS A 53 11.42 -35.98 -31.42
C LYS A 53 10.86 -37.14 -30.59
N ALA A 54 10.39 -36.85 -29.38
CA ALA A 54 9.74 -37.82 -28.52
C ALA A 54 8.37 -38.25 -29.08
N ASP A 55 8.08 -39.54 -28.96
CA ASP A 55 6.76 -40.10 -29.19
C ASP A 55 5.77 -39.58 -28.13
N THR A 56 4.53 -39.31 -28.52
CA THR A 56 3.46 -38.90 -27.61
C THR A 56 3.13 -39.97 -26.56
N LYS A 57 3.53 -41.22 -26.75
CA LYS A 57 3.43 -42.29 -25.75
C LYS A 57 4.51 -42.21 -24.67
N SER A 58 5.61 -41.51 -24.95
CA SER A 58 6.76 -41.41 -24.04
C SER A 58 6.59 -40.37 -22.94
N PHE A 59 5.55 -39.52 -23.03
CA PHE A 59 5.29 -38.48 -22.05
C PHE A 59 3.79 -38.19 -21.90
N THR A 60 3.43 -37.60 -20.76
CA THR A 60 2.08 -37.06 -20.48
C THR A 60 2.23 -35.64 -19.94
N ILE A 61 1.24 -34.79 -20.18
CA ILE A 61 1.25 -33.40 -19.71
C ILE A 61 0.17 -33.25 -18.65
N GLU A 62 0.59 -32.90 -17.43
CA GLU A 62 -0.30 -32.62 -16.31
C GLU A 62 -0.02 -31.19 -15.83
N SER A 63 -0.92 -30.27 -16.15
CA SER A 63 -0.76 -28.83 -15.88
C SER A 63 0.53 -28.26 -16.49
N SER A 64 1.52 -27.89 -15.68
CA SER A 64 2.83 -27.38 -16.11
C SER A 64 3.94 -28.43 -16.04
N ILE A 65 3.61 -29.70 -15.80
CA ILE A 65 4.58 -30.78 -15.65
C ILE A 65 4.48 -31.73 -16.83
N ILE A 66 5.60 -31.94 -17.51
CA ILE A 66 5.77 -32.93 -18.57
C ILE A 66 6.31 -34.20 -17.92
N ARG A 67 5.41 -35.12 -17.59
CA ARG A 67 5.74 -36.40 -16.96
C ARG A 67 6.31 -37.36 -17.99
N TRP A 68 7.46 -37.95 -17.67
CA TRP A 68 8.17 -38.86 -18.57
C TRP A 68 7.82 -40.32 -18.24
N SER A 69 7.44 -41.08 -19.26
CA SER A 69 7.06 -42.50 -19.13
C SER A 69 8.16 -43.45 -19.61
N GLY A 70 9.26 -42.93 -20.17
CA GLY A 70 10.39 -43.74 -20.63
C GLY A 70 11.24 -44.29 -19.48
N SER A 71 11.93 -45.41 -19.73
CA SER A 71 12.79 -46.09 -18.75
C SER A 71 14.04 -45.30 -18.36
N LEU A 72 14.54 -44.44 -19.25
CA LEU A 72 15.71 -43.61 -19.04
C LEU A 72 15.31 -42.13 -19.01
N LYS A 73 15.74 -41.42 -17.96
CA LYS A 73 15.58 -39.97 -17.82
C LYS A 73 16.54 -39.25 -18.80
N PRO A 74 16.04 -38.40 -19.70
CA PRO A 74 16.90 -37.57 -20.57
C PRO A 74 17.74 -36.57 -19.77
N LYS A 75 18.90 -36.16 -20.28
CA LYS A 75 19.73 -35.13 -19.63
C LYS A 75 19.16 -33.73 -19.81
N GLU A 76 18.64 -33.45 -21.01
CA GLU A 76 18.05 -32.17 -21.40
C GLU A 76 16.83 -32.43 -22.29
N LEU A 77 15.81 -31.59 -22.17
CA LEU A 77 14.65 -31.58 -23.06
C LEU A 77 14.55 -30.25 -23.78
N LEU A 78 14.24 -30.29 -25.07
CA LEU A 78 13.85 -29.12 -25.85
C LEU A 78 12.36 -29.21 -26.15
N VAL A 79 11.60 -28.25 -25.63
CA VAL A 79 10.15 -28.20 -25.71
C VAL A 79 9.77 -27.10 -26.70
N ARG A 80 9.04 -27.47 -27.76
CA ARG A 80 8.48 -26.55 -28.75
C ARG A 80 7.02 -26.30 -28.42
N LEU A 81 6.70 -25.03 -28.19
CA LEU A 81 5.39 -24.55 -27.79
C LEU A 81 4.83 -23.63 -28.87
N SER A 82 3.52 -23.67 -29.08
CA SER A 82 2.80 -22.65 -29.82
C SER A 82 1.79 -21.95 -28.94
N LEU A 83 1.65 -20.66 -29.16
CA LEU A 83 0.66 -19.83 -28.51
C LEU A 83 -0.47 -19.55 -29.50
N THR A 84 -1.62 -20.18 -29.31
CA THR A 84 -2.82 -19.97 -30.15
C THR A 84 -3.64 -18.78 -29.68
N LYS A 85 -3.02 -17.83 -28.99
CA LYS A 85 -3.76 -16.74 -28.36
C LYS A 85 -4.24 -15.79 -29.44
N ASP A 86 -5.55 -15.53 -29.46
CA ASP A 86 -6.12 -14.35 -30.08
C ASP A 86 -5.57 -13.12 -29.36
N LEU A 87 -4.36 -12.72 -29.74
CA LEU A 87 -3.70 -11.48 -29.32
C LEU A 87 -4.66 -10.27 -29.39
N PRO A 88 -5.54 -10.13 -30.41
CA PRO A 88 -6.48 -9.01 -30.45
C PRO A 88 -7.42 -8.98 -29.25
N LYS A 89 -7.94 -10.14 -28.82
CA LYS A 89 -8.89 -10.22 -27.70
C LYS A 89 -8.22 -9.89 -26.37
N LEU A 90 -6.96 -10.31 -26.19
CA LEU A 90 -6.21 -9.98 -24.97
C LEU A 90 -5.84 -8.49 -24.91
N GLU A 91 -5.50 -7.89 -26.05
CA GLU A 91 -5.27 -6.44 -26.14
C GLU A 91 -6.55 -5.65 -25.83
N GLU A 92 -7.71 -6.10 -26.32
CA GLU A 92 -9.01 -5.52 -26.00
C GLU A 92 -9.33 -5.64 -24.49
N GLU A 93 -9.15 -6.80 -23.88
CA GLU A 93 -9.36 -7.00 -22.44
C GLU A 93 -8.41 -6.14 -21.60
N LYS A 94 -7.13 -6.06 -21.99
CA LYS A 94 -6.17 -5.19 -21.31
C LYS A 94 -6.55 -3.70 -21.45
N LEU A 95 -6.99 -3.29 -22.64
CA LEU A 95 -7.46 -1.93 -22.88
C LEU A 95 -8.70 -1.60 -22.05
N GLN A 96 -9.63 -2.56 -21.89
CA GLN A 96 -10.79 -2.42 -21.01
C GLN A 96 -10.37 -2.27 -19.55
N LEU A 97 -9.46 -3.11 -19.07
CA LEU A 97 -8.94 -3.03 -17.70
C LEU A 97 -8.21 -1.70 -17.42
N GLU A 98 -7.44 -1.18 -18.38
CA GLU A 98 -6.79 0.13 -18.22
C GLU A 98 -7.82 1.28 -18.17
N LYS A 99 -8.88 1.21 -18.98
CA LYS A 99 -9.99 2.17 -18.92
C LYS A 99 -10.72 2.11 -17.58
N ASP A 100 -11.01 0.91 -17.08
CA ASP A 100 -11.69 0.72 -15.80
C ASP A 100 -10.84 1.19 -14.63
N LYS A 101 -9.54 0.90 -14.65
CA LYS A 101 -8.59 1.41 -13.65
C LYS A 101 -8.59 2.94 -13.63
N LEU A 102 -8.52 3.58 -14.79
CA LEU A 102 -8.52 5.05 -14.88
C LEU A 102 -9.85 5.65 -14.39
N ASN A 103 -10.97 4.98 -14.66
CA ASN A 103 -12.28 5.37 -14.14
C ASN A 103 -12.34 5.25 -12.61
N LEU A 104 -11.82 4.15 -12.05
CA LEU A 104 -11.74 3.94 -10.59
C LEU A 104 -10.84 4.97 -9.90
N GLU A 105 -9.71 5.34 -10.51
CA GLU A 105 -8.83 6.39 -9.97
C GLU A 105 -9.54 7.77 -9.97
N LYS A 106 -10.29 8.09 -11.03
CA LYS A 106 -11.14 9.30 -11.08
C LYS A 106 -12.25 9.27 -10.03
N GLN A 107 -12.91 8.14 -9.84
CA GLN A 107 -13.92 8.00 -8.79
C GLN A 107 -13.32 8.16 -7.40
N LYS A 108 -12.16 7.54 -7.14
CA LYS A 108 -11.45 7.64 -5.86
C LYS A 108 -11.07 9.07 -5.52
N SER A 109 -10.53 9.84 -6.48
CA SER A 109 -10.18 11.24 -6.24
C SER A 109 -11.41 12.11 -5.93
N SER A 110 -12.54 11.85 -6.59
CA SER A 110 -13.80 12.56 -6.31
C SER A 110 -14.33 12.26 -4.90
N ILE A 111 -14.25 11.00 -4.47
CA ILE A 111 -14.69 10.55 -3.14
C ILE A 111 -13.78 11.15 -2.06
N GLU A 112 -12.46 11.14 -2.26
CA GLU A 112 -11.51 11.73 -1.32
C GLU A 112 -11.74 13.24 -1.14
N THR A 113 -12.03 13.95 -2.24
CA THR A 113 -12.36 15.37 -2.20
C THR A 113 -13.66 15.62 -1.40
N LYS A 114 -14.70 14.80 -1.62
CA LYS A 114 -15.95 14.89 -0.84
C LYS A 114 -15.72 14.62 0.65
N TRP A 115 -14.92 13.61 1.00
CA TRP A 115 -14.57 13.32 2.39
C TRP A 115 -13.79 14.45 3.05
N LYS A 116 -12.85 15.08 2.33
CA LYS A 116 -12.13 16.27 2.84
C LYS A 116 -13.09 17.42 3.15
N VAL A 117 -14.05 17.70 2.26
CA VAL A 117 -15.07 18.73 2.47
C VAL A 117 -15.98 18.39 3.66
N LEU A 118 -16.48 17.16 3.73
CA LEU A 118 -17.32 16.71 4.86
C LEU A 118 -16.58 16.80 6.20
N THR A 119 -15.30 16.46 6.23
CA THR A 119 -14.47 16.54 7.44
C THR A 119 -14.24 17.99 7.86
N ALA A 120 -14.01 18.90 6.90
CA ALA A 120 -13.88 20.33 7.18
C ALA A 120 -15.19 20.91 7.75
N ILE A 121 -16.35 20.57 7.17
CA ILE A 121 -17.66 21.00 7.69
C ILE A 121 -17.90 20.41 9.08
N GLY A 122 -17.59 19.12 9.30
CA GLY A 122 -17.72 18.48 10.60
C GLY A 122 -16.89 19.16 11.69
N ALA A 123 -15.67 19.59 11.37
CA ALA A 123 -14.83 20.33 12.31
C ALA A 123 -15.43 21.70 12.68
N ILE A 124 -16.03 22.42 11.72
CA ILE A 124 -16.69 23.70 11.97
C ILE A 124 -17.96 23.53 12.84
N VAL A 125 -18.78 22.52 12.54
CA VAL A 125 -20.00 22.24 13.32
C VAL A 125 -19.65 21.78 14.75
N SER A 126 -18.63 20.94 14.90
CA SER A 126 -18.16 20.46 16.20
C SER A 126 -17.62 21.59 17.09
N SER A 127 -16.89 22.55 16.50
CA SER A 127 -16.40 23.71 17.26
C SER A 127 -17.53 24.64 17.70
N LEU A 128 -18.55 24.85 16.87
CA LEU A 128 -19.76 25.61 17.22
C LEU A 128 -20.58 24.95 18.35
N LEU A 129 -20.70 23.62 18.34
CA LEU A 129 -21.40 22.87 19.40
C LEU A 129 -20.64 22.87 20.73
N THR A 130 -19.30 22.84 20.68
CA THR A 130 -18.45 22.94 21.88
C THR A 130 -18.56 24.33 22.52
N LEU A 131 -18.66 25.39 21.72
CA LEU A 131 -18.87 26.76 22.22
C LEU A 131 -20.24 26.96 22.88
N SER A 132 -21.28 26.30 22.37
CA SER A 132 -22.64 26.43 22.91
C SER A 132 -22.83 25.63 24.20
N THR A 133 -22.22 24.46 24.32
CA THR A 133 -22.25 23.65 25.55
C THR A 133 -21.45 24.28 26.70
N THR A 134 -20.28 24.88 26.41
CA THR A 134 -19.51 25.63 27.40
C THR A 134 -20.24 26.88 27.90
N TYR A 135 -21.03 27.54 27.06
CA TYR A 135 -21.84 28.70 27.46
C TYR A 135 -22.99 28.35 28.41
N PHE A 136 -23.65 27.20 28.21
CA PHE A 136 -24.80 26.81 29.02
C PHE A 136 -24.44 26.13 30.35
N VAL A 137 -23.28 25.46 30.44
CA VAL A 137 -22.85 24.76 31.66
C VAL A 137 -21.99 25.65 32.58
N GLY A 138 -21.52 26.80 32.09
CA GLY A 138 -20.52 27.63 32.76
C GLY A 138 -20.97 29.00 33.29
N GLN A 139 -22.25 29.24 33.61
CA GLN A 139 -22.64 30.45 34.36
C GLN A 139 -22.70 30.21 35.87
N SER A 140 -21.52 30.25 36.50
CA SER A 140 -21.39 30.88 37.80
C SER A 140 -20.00 31.52 37.93
N LYS A 141 -19.98 32.81 37.54
CA LYS A 141 -19.00 33.86 37.82
C LYS A 141 -17.85 34.07 36.82
N LEU A 142 -17.86 35.32 36.32
CA LEU A 142 -16.80 36.10 35.66
C LEU A 142 -16.59 35.88 34.15
N ALA A 143 -17.49 36.52 33.40
CA ALA A 143 -17.27 36.93 32.02
C ALA A 143 -16.12 37.95 31.97
N THR A 144 -14.97 37.51 31.46
CA THR A 144 -13.90 38.41 31.01
C THR A 144 -13.49 37.98 29.61
N SER A 145 -13.82 38.81 28.62
CA SER A 145 -13.30 38.83 27.24
C SER A 145 -13.43 37.54 26.39
N LEU A 146 -14.41 37.56 25.47
CA LEU A 146 -14.59 36.61 24.36
C LEU A 146 -13.51 36.77 23.25
N ALA A 147 -12.24 36.79 23.60
CA ALA A 147 -11.21 36.64 22.57
C ALA A 147 -11.22 35.16 22.13
N PRO A 148 -11.37 34.85 20.82
CA PRO A 148 -11.23 33.48 20.35
C PRO A 148 -9.84 32.95 20.75
N PRO A 149 -9.74 31.68 21.19
CA PRO A 149 -8.46 31.11 21.62
C PRO A 149 -7.45 31.21 20.47
N ARG A 150 -6.24 31.68 20.80
CA ARG A 150 -5.15 31.76 19.82
C ARG A 150 -4.59 30.36 19.62
N VAL A 151 -4.33 30.00 18.37
CA VAL A 151 -3.84 28.68 17.98
C VAL A 151 -2.44 28.83 17.41
N HIS A 152 -1.47 28.15 18.01
CA HIS A 152 -0.10 28.10 17.51
C HIS A 152 0.21 26.70 17.01
N THR A 153 0.68 26.62 15.78
CA THR A 153 1.07 25.35 15.15
C THR A 153 2.58 25.27 14.95
N TYR A 154 3.10 24.05 14.92
CA TYR A 154 4.46 23.72 14.52
C TYR A 154 4.43 22.41 13.73
N SER A 155 5.31 22.27 12.74
CA SER A 155 5.49 21.03 12.01
C SER A 155 6.96 20.75 11.75
N SER A 156 7.34 19.47 11.78
CA SER A 156 8.69 19.00 11.46
C SER A 156 8.63 17.68 10.71
N ALA A 157 9.66 17.39 9.91
CA ALA A 157 9.85 16.06 9.36
C ALA A 157 10.09 15.04 10.49
N MET A 158 9.60 13.82 10.29
CA MET A 158 9.69 12.70 11.21
C MET A 158 10.67 11.65 10.65
N SER A 159 11.71 11.28 11.41
CA SER A 159 12.62 10.19 11.01
C SER A 159 12.20 8.79 11.50
N ILE A 160 11.26 8.72 12.44
CA ILE A 160 10.88 7.48 13.12
C ILE A 160 9.53 6.91 12.65
N PRO A 161 9.30 5.58 12.79
CA PRO A 161 8.00 4.96 12.54
C PRO A 161 6.89 5.46 13.49
N GLU A 162 5.65 5.54 13.02
CA GLU A 162 4.50 6.10 13.76
C GLU A 162 4.21 5.43 15.10
N ASN A 163 4.26 4.11 15.16
CA ASN A 163 4.03 3.37 16.41
C ASN A 163 5.07 3.75 17.49
N ARG A 164 6.30 4.03 17.08
CA ARG A 164 7.37 4.50 17.98
C ARG A 164 7.19 5.98 18.33
N CYS A 165 6.70 6.78 17.37
CA CYS A 165 6.41 8.20 17.55
C CYS A 165 5.38 8.41 18.66
N ILE A 166 4.21 7.76 18.57
CA ILE A 166 3.12 7.94 19.54
C ILE A 166 3.53 7.49 20.95
N ASN A 167 4.19 6.34 21.08
CA ASN A 167 4.65 5.83 22.37
C ASN A 167 5.72 6.73 23.02
N SER A 168 6.66 7.23 22.20
CA SER A 168 7.69 8.17 22.68
C SER A 168 7.08 9.49 23.11
N LEU A 169 6.16 10.04 22.31
CA LEU A 169 5.47 11.29 22.61
C LEU A 169 4.65 11.20 23.89
N THR A 170 3.87 10.13 24.06
CA THR A 170 3.05 9.94 25.26
C THR A 170 3.90 10.04 26.53
N LYS A 171 5.01 9.29 26.58
CA LYS A 171 5.95 9.34 27.72
C LYS A 171 6.60 10.71 27.90
N SER A 172 7.05 11.35 26.81
CA SER A 172 7.66 12.67 26.88
C SER A 172 6.69 13.73 27.42
N LEU A 173 5.41 13.66 27.02
CA LEU A 173 4.36 14.59 27.43
C LEU A 173 3.93 14.39 28.89
N GLU A 174 3.84 13.15 29.36
CA GLU A 174 3.62 12.82 30.78
C GLU A 174 4.75 13.39 31.66
N ASN A 175 6.01 13.17 31.25
CA ASN A 175 7.18 13.66 31.99
C ASN A 175 7.29 15.19 32.01
N TYR A 176 6.73 15.88 31.01
CA TYR A 176 6.69 17.35 30.95
C TYR A 176 5.65 17.96 31.92
N GLY A 177 4.86 17.12 32.61
CA GLY A 177 3.84 17.56 33.56
C GLY A 177 2.54 18.01 32.90
N LEU A 178 2.23 17.49 31.70
CA LEU A 178 0.91 17.67 31.10
C LEU A 178 -0.13 16.81 31.82
N GLN A 179 -1.35 17.30 31.87
CA GLN A 179 -2.53 16.65 32.44
C GLN A 179 -3.35 16.00 31.32
N ASN A 180 -4.19 15.01 31.67
CA ASN A 180 -5.15 14.37 30.75
C ASN A 180 -4.54 13.83 29.44
N VAL A 181 -3.30 13.31 29.51
CA VAL A 181 -2.60 12.75 28.34
C VAL A 181 -3.35 11.53 27.83
N THR A 182 -3.97 11.67 26.65
CA THR A 182 -4.83 10.65 26.04
C THR A 182 -4.41 10.43 24.60
N THR A 183 -4.17 9.17 24.25
CA THR A 183 -3.89 8.77 22.87
C THR A 183 -5.18 8.85 22.03
N VAL A 184 -5.10 9.48 20.87
CA VAL A 184 -6.20 9.59 19.91
C VAL A 184 -5.75 9.08 18.54
N ASN A 185 -6.68 8.92 17.60
CA ASN A 185 -6.33 8.47 16.26
C ASN A 185 -5.27 9.42 15.64
N LYS A 186 -4.07 8.88 15.36
CA LYS A 186 -2.89 9.58 14.83
C LYS A 186 -2.23 10.63 15.75
N GLY A 187 -2.45 10.60 17.06
CA GLY A 187 -1.81 11.58 17.94
C GLY A 187 -2.00 11.37 19.44
N VAL A 188 -1.55 12.36 20.19
CA VAL A 188 -1.71 12.46 21.65
C VAL A 188 -2.31 13.83 21.95
N TYR A 189 -3.40 13.83 22.70
CA TYR A 189 -4.02 15.02 23.25
C TYR A 189 -3.67 15.15 24.72
N ALA A 190 -3.40 16.36 25.19
CA ALA A 190 -3.12 16.65 26.59
C ALA A 190 -3.54 18.08 26.93
N THR A 191 -3.58 18.41 28.22
CA THR A 191 -3.92 19.74 28.72
C THR A 191 -2.86 20.25 29.69
N LYS A 192 -2.65 21.56 29.73
CA LYS A 192 -1.87 22.21 30.80
C LYS A 192 -2.65 23.43 31.26
N GLU A 193 -3.19 23.39 32.48
CA GLU A 193 -4.08 24.44 32.97
C GLU A 193 -5.22 24.71 31.98
N ASN A 194 -5.31 25.92 31.42
CA ASN A 194 -6.33 26.32 30.45
C ASN A 194 -5.89 26.14 28.97
N TYR A 195 -4.80 25.40 28.72
CA TYR A 195 -4.25 25.17 27.40
C TYR A 195 -4.51 23.74 26.91
N ASN A 196 -4.92 23.63 25.64
CA ASN A 196 -5.09 22.38 24.94
C ASN A 196 -3.87 22.13 24.05
N ILE A 197 -3.36 20.90 24.08
CA ILE A 197 -2.15 20.50 23.36
C ILE A 197 -2.48 19.25 22.57
N PHE A 198 -2.18 19.27 21.27
CA PHE A 198 -2.29 18.11 20.39
C PHE A 198 -0.97 17.89 19.66
N VAL A 199 -0.46 16.66 19.71
CA VAL A 199 0.72 16.24 18.95
C VAL A 199 0.35 15.06 18.07
N GLY A 200 0.42 15.24 16.74
CA GLY A 200 0.10 14.20 15.75
C GLY A 200 1.33 13.67 15.03
N CYS A 201 1.34 12.38 14.72
CA CYS A 201 2.33 11.76 13.83
C CYS A 201 1.61 11.27 12.56
N ASP A 202 2.03 11.73 11.38
CA ASP A 202 1.45 11.30 10.11
C ASP A 202 2.49 10.58 9.25
N THR A 203 2.25 9.29 9.00
CA THR A 203 3.12 8.44 8.17
C THR A 203 3.06 8.77 6.69
N ASN A 204 1.95 9.32 6.21
CA ASN A 204 1.79 9.62 4.78
C ASN A 204 2.67 10.82 4.40
N THR A 205 2.68 11.83 5.27
CA THR A 205 3.49 13.04 5.09
C THR A 205 4.86 12.96 5.75
N LYS A 206 5.12 11.91 6.55
CA LYS A 206 6.33 11.74 7.36
C LYS A 206 6.61 12.99 8.21
N ALA A 207 5.59 13.49 8.88
CA ALA A 207 5.65 14.73 9.63
C ALA A 207 5.02 14.59 11.03
N ILE A 208 5.54 15.38 11.96
CA ILE A 208 4.98 15.61 13.28
C ILE A 208 4.32 16.98 13.29
N PHE A 209 3.10 17.07 13.82
CA PHE A 209 2.36 18.31 13.99
C PHE A 209 2.14 18.57 15.47
N LEU A 210 2.41 19.79 15.93
CA LEU A 210 2.13 20.26 17.27
C LEU A 210 1.17 21.44 17.19
N VAL A 211 0.07 21.37 17.93
CA VAL A 211 -0.92 22.43 18.05
C VAL A 211 -1.11 22.75 19.52
N VAL A 212 -0.96 24.02 19.87
CA VAL A 212 -1.23 24.54 21.22
C VAL A 212 -2.28 25.63 21.10
N SER A 213 -3.35 25.55 21.89
CA SER A 213 -4.38 26.58 21.95
C SER A 213 -4.72 26.96 23.39
N GLY A 214 -4.96 28.25 23.62
CA GLY A 214 -5.31 28.78 24.93
C GLY A 214 -5.65 30.26 24.91
N PRO A 215 -5.92 30.84 26.10
CA PRO A 215 -6.38 32.22 26.23
C PRO A 215 -5.28 33.25 25.95
N GLU A 216 -4.03 33.00 26.37
CA GLU A 216 -2.91 33.94 26.20
C GLU A 216 -1.93 33.48 25.11
N ASP A 217 -1.70 34.34 24.10
CA ASP A 217 -0.84 34.09 22.93
C ASP A 217 0.62 33.83 23.32
N ALA A 218 1.17 34.67 24.21
CA ALA A 218 2.56 34.58 24.64
C ALA A 218 2.84 33.23 25.35
N GLU A 219 1.93 32.80 26.22
CA GLU A 219 2.06 31.54 26.94
C GLU A 219 1.82 30.33 26.03
N ALA A 220 0.81 30.37 25.14
CA ALA A 220 0.61 29.29 24.15
C ALA A 220 1.84 29.10 23.26
N LYS A 221 2.47 30.21 22.83
CA LYS A 221 3.72 30.20 22.08
C LYS A 221 4.88 29.62 22.90
N GLN A 222 4.99 29.99 24.18
CA GLN A 222 6.03 29.45 25.07
C GLN A 222 5.86 27.94 25.30
N ILE A 223 4.63 27.48 25.56
CA ILE A 223 4.31 26.05 25.71
C ILE A 223 4.71 25.30 24.44
N ARG A 224 4.40 25.85 23.25
CA ARG A 224 4.78 25.24 21.97
C ARG A 224 6.31 25.08 21.84
N GLU A 225 7.09 26.12 22.11
CA GLU A 225 8.55 26.03 22.00
C GLU A 225 9.14 25.04 23.02
N ASN A 226 8.58 24.97 24.22
CA ASN A 226 9.01 24.00 25.22
C ASN A 226 8.68 22.55 24.82
N ILE A 227 7.51 22.29 24.22
CA ILE A 227 7.14 20.93 23.79
C ILE A 227 7.92 20.53 22.53
N LYS A 228 8.24 21.49 21.67
CA LYS A 228 9.02 21.25 20.44
C LYS A 228 10.39 20.59 20.72
N VAL A 229 11.02 20.86 21.86
CA VAL A 229 12.29 20.21 22.21
C VAL A 229 12.14 18.74 22.61
N LEU A 230 10.91 18.29 22.90
CA LEU A 230 10.59 16.91 23.31
C LEU A 230 10.17 16.03 22.13
N LEU A 231 9.97 16.62 20.94
CA LEU A 231 9.53 15.89 19.77
C LEU A 231 10.66 15.00 19.27
N PRO A 232 10.38 13.73 18.95
CA PRO A 232 11.38 12.84 18.38
C PRO A 232 11.67 13.25 16.93
N TYR A 233 12.86 13.80 16.70
CA TYR A 233 13.36 14.11 15.36
C TYR A 233 13.79 12.84 14.63
#